data_AF-A0A200PY05-F1
#
_entry.id   AF-A0A200PY05-F1
#
_cell.length_a   1.000
_cell.length_b   1.000
_cell.length_c   1.000
_cell.angle_alpha   90.00
_cell.angle_beta   90.00
_cell.angle_gamma   90.00
#
_symmetry.space_group_name_H-M   'P 1'
#
loop_
_entity.id
_entity.type
_entity.pdbx_description
1 polymer ?
#
loop_
_entity_poly.entity_id
_entity_poly.type
_entity_poly.pdbx_seq_one_letter_code
_entity_poly.pdbx_strand_id
1 'polypeptide(L)' 'MVKRQLMKHNLHKLLNTVLGEREERILRLHFGLNGETPRSCDEIGRLLYLSRERVRQIRGLALAKLREASSVLDI' A
#
# COMPACT_ATOMS: atom_id res chain seq x y z
N MET A 1 0.14 2.41 -24.36
CA MET A 1 -0.13 3.35 -23.26
C MET A 1 -1.26 2.88 -22.32
N VAL A 2 -2.31 2.23 -22.82
CA VAL A 2 -3.52 1.86 -22.04
C VAL A 2 -3.29 0.84 -20.91
N LYS A 3 -2.44 -0.19 -21.10
CA LYS A 3 -2.19 -1.26 -20.10
C LYS A 3 -1.69 -0.76 -18.74
N ARG A 4 -0.80 0.24 -18.70
CA ARG A 4 -0.24 0.78 -17.44
C ARG A 4 -1.28 1.55 -16.62
N GLN A 5 -2.17 2.29 -17.30
CA GLN A 5 -3.22 3.04 -16.62
C GLN A 5 -4.29 2.12 -16.04
N LEU A 6 -4.68 1.06 -16.75
CA LEU A 6 -5.61 0.05 -16.24
C LEU A 6 -5.08 -0.63 -14.97
N MET A 7 -3.80 -1.03 -14.97
CA MET A 7 -3.15 -1.66 -13.81
C MET A 7 -3.09 -0.72 -12.60
N LYS A 8 -2.74 0.57 -12.82
CA LYS A 8 -2.75 1.58 -11.74
C LYS A 8 -4.14 1.80 -11.18
N HIS A 9 -5.16 1.85 -12.03
CA HIS A 9 -6.54 2.07 -11.60
C HIS A 9 -7.06 0.90 -10.77
N ASN A 10 -6.83 -0.34 -11.23
CA ASN A 10 -7.21 -1.54 -10.47
C ASN A 10 -6.48 -1.62 -9.14
N LEU A 11 -5.19 -1.28 -9.10
CA LEU A 11 -4.42 -1.22 -7.86
C LEU A 11 -4.98 -0.17 -6.89
N HIS A 12 -5.27 1.05 -7.34
CA HIS A 12 -5.89 2.07 -6.49
C HIS A 12 -7.26 1.64 -5.97
N LYS A 13 -8.08 1.01 -6.82
CA LYS A 13 -9.39 0.51 -6.39
C LYS A 13 -9.24 -0.55 -5.31
N LEU A 14 -8.35 -1.53 -5.51
CA LEU A 14 -8.10 -2.61 -4.54
C LEU A 14 -7.58 -2.06 -3.20
N LEU A 15 -6.64 -1.11 -3.26
CA LEU A 15 -6.10 -0.45 -2.06
C LEU A 15 -7.19 0.27 -1.28
N ASN A 16 -8.04 1.04 -1.97
CA ASN A 16 -9.09 1.85 -1.34
C ASN A 16 -10.24 1.01 -0.77
N THR A 17 -10.52 -0.18 -1.32
CA THR A 17 -11.63 -1.03 -0.87
C THR A 17 -11.24 -2.03 0.21
N VAL A 18 -9.96 -2.43 0.28
CA VAL A 18 -9.49 -3.52 1.15
C VAL A 18 -8.75 -3.01 2.39
N LEU A 19 -8.09 -1.84 2.31
CA LEU A 19 -7.23 -1.32 3.37
C LEU A 19 -7.86 -0.15 4.11
N GLY A 20 -7.52 0.00 5.39
CA GLY A 20 -7.80 1.25 6.11
C GLY A 20 -6.85 2.37 5.69
N GLU A 21 -7.24 3.63 5.92
CA GLU A 21 -6.48 4.82 5.49
C GLU A 21 -4.99 4.77 5.89
N ARG A 22 -4.69 4.29 7.10
CA ARG A 22 -3.31 4.20 7.60
C ARG A 22 -2.50 3.12 6.89
N GLU A 23 -3.11 1.98 6.57
CA GLU A 23 -2.49 0.89 5.82
C GLU A 23 -2.21 1.33 4.38
N GLU A 24 -3.22 1.89 3.73
CA GLU A 24 -3.13 2.45 2.38
C GLU A 24 -2.03 3.51 2.30
N ARG A 25 -2.02 4.48 3.21
CA ARG A 25 -1.01 5.54 3.25
C ARG A 25 0.41 4.98 3.41
N ILE A 26 0.60 3.99 4.28
CA ILE A 26 1.90 3.33 4.44
C ILE A 26 2.34 2.66 3.15
N LEU A 27 1.45 1.92 2.47
CA LEU A 27 1.79 1.26 1.20
C LEU A 27 2.07 2.27 0.08
N ARG A 28 1.28 3.34 -0.03
CA ARG A 28 1.49 4.41 -1.02
C ARG A 28 2.85 5.07 -0.86
N LEU A 29 3.24 5.42 0.37
CA LEU A 29 4.55 5.98 0.68
C LEU A 29 5.67 4.99 0.43
N HIS A 30 5.47 3.72 0.82
CA HIS A 30 6.49 2.69 0.70
C HIS A 30 6.80 2.30 -0.74
N PHE A 31 5.80 2.28 -1.62
CA PHE A 31 5.96 1.88 -3.02
C PHE A 31 5.95 3.06 -4.01
N GLY A 32 5.82 4.30 -3.52
CA GLY A 32 5.81 5.49 -4.38
C GLY A 32 4.58 5.57 -5.29
N LEU A 33 3.43 5.05 -4.86
CA LEU A 33 2.25 4.87 -5.72
C LEU A 33 1.62 6.20 -6.16
N ASN A 34 1.89 7.27 -5.43
CA ASN A 34 1.43 8.63 -5.76
C ASN A 34 2.36 9.37 -6.74
N GLY A 35 3.35 8.68 -7.33
CA GLY A 35 4.36 9.32 -8.19
C GLY A 35 5.54 9.92 -7.41
N GLU A 36 5.59 9.70 -6.10
CA GLU A 36 6.71 10.05 -5.23
C GLU A 36 7.74 8.92 -5.20
N THR A 37 8.96 9.23 -4.75
CA THR A 37 10.00 8.21 -4.51
C THR A 37 9.57 7.26 -3.38
N PRO A 38 9.74 5.93 -3.54
CA PRO A 38 9.55 4.96 -2.47
C PRO A 38 10.30 5.35 -1.19
N ARG A 39 9.63 5.29 -0.03
CA ARG A 39 10.23 5.56 1.28
C ARG A 39 10.46 4.27 2.08
N SER A 40 11.54 4.27 2.87
CA SER A 40 11.87 3.21 3.81
C SER A 40 10.90 3.19 5.01
N CYS A 41 10.84 2.07 5.74
CA CYS A 41 10.02 1.98 6.95
C CYS A 41 10.45 2.98 8.03
N ASP A 42 11.73 3.38 8.07
CA ASP A 42 12.23 4.34 9.03
C ASP A 42 11.75 5.76 8.69
N GLU A 43 11.86 6.18 7.43
CA GLU A 43 11.36 7.47 6.96
C GLU A 43 9.84 7.60 7.14
N ILE A 44 9.11 6.53 6.81
CA ILE A 44 7.65 6.48 7.04
C ILE A 44 7.34 6.53 8.53
N GLY A 45 8.12 5.86 9.37
CA GLY A 45 7.97 5.90 10.83
C GLY A 45 8.11 7.31 11.37
N ARG A 46 9.16 8.03 10.95
CA ARG A 46 9.36 9.45 11.31
C ARG A 46 8.19 10.33 10.85
N LEU A 47 7.69 10.13 9.62
CA LEU A 47 6.61 10.94 9.05
C LEU A 47 5.24 10.68 9.70
N LEU A 48 5.01 9.48 10.22
CA LEU A 48 3.74 9.08 10.84
C LEU A 48 3.79 8.99 12.37
N TYR A 49 4.90 9.39 12.99
CA TYR A 49 5.15 9.25 14.42
C TYR A 49 4.98 7.80 14.92
N LEU A 50 5.52 6.85 14.15
CA LEU A 50 5.50 5.42 14.43
C LEU A 50 6.93 4.88 14.51
N SER A 51 7.13 3.81 15.28
CA SER A 51 8.39 3.08 15.21
C SER A 51 8.53 2.38 13.86
N ARG A 52 9.78 2.20 13.40
CA ARG A 52 10.10 1.41 12.19
C ARG A 52 9.42 0.04 12.20
N GLU A 53 9.43 -0.63 13.36
CA GLU A 53 8.84 -1.95 13.52
C GLU A 53 7.31 -1.89 13.41
N ARG A 54 6.68 -0.86 13.97
CA ARG A 54 5.23 -0.68 13.81
C ARG A 54 4.84 -0.48 12.35
N VAL A 55 5.62 0.29 11.58
CA VAL A 55 5.41 0.43 10.13
C VAL A 55 5.58 -0.91 9.41
N ARG A 56 6.62 -1.70 9.78
CA ARG A 56 6.85 -3.03 9.20
C ARG A 56 5.66 -3.96 9.43
N GLN A 57 5.10 -3.97 10.64
CA GLN A 57 3.93 -4.78 11.00
C GLN A 57 2.70 -4.37 10.20
N ILE A 58 2.37 -3.07 10.17
CA ILE A 58 1.19 -2.58 9.44
C ILE A 58 1.31 -2.90 7.95
N ARG A 59 2.48 -2.69 7.36
CA ARG A 59 2.76 -3.05 5.96
C ARG A 59 2.53 -4.55 5.70
N GLY A 60 3.01 -5.41 6.60
CA GLY A 60 2.84 -6.86 6.48
C GLY A 60 1.37 -7.28 6.52
N LEU A 61 0.60 -6.74 7.46
CA LEU A 61 -0.84 -6.98 7.56
C LEU A 61 -1.59 -6.50 6.32
N ALA A 62 -1.27 -5.30 5.83
CA ALA A 62 -1.87 -4.74 4.63
C ALA A 62 -1.60 -5.62 3.39
N LEU A 63 -0.36 -6.10 3.22
CA LEU A 63 -0.02 -7.01 2.12
C LEU A 63 -0.73 -8.36 2.23
N ALA A 64 -0.89 -8.90 3.44
CA ALA A 64 -1.66 -10.13 3.66
C ALA A 64 -3.12 -9.97 3.24
N LYS A 65 -3.77 -8.87 3.67
CA LYS A 65 -5.15 -8.53 3.27
C LYS A 65 -5.31 -8.41 1.76
N LEU A 66 -4.37 -7.73 1.09
CA LEU A 66 -4.39 -7.59 -0.37
C LEU A 66 -4.23 -8.94 -1.08
N ARG A 67 -3.39 -9.84 -0.56
CA ARG A 67 -3.20 -11.17 -1.13
C ARG A 67 -4.45 -12.02 -1.00
N GLU A 68 -5.09 -12.01 0.15
CA GLU A 68 -6.37 -12.70 0.38
C GLU A 68 -7.47 -12.13 -0.53
N ALA A 69 -7.61 -10.81 -0.59
CA ALA A 69 -8.60 -10.17 -1.47
C ALA A 69 -8.34 -10.48 -2.96
N SER A 70 -7.09 -10.50 -3.39
CA SER A 70 -6.74 -10.85 -4.78
C SER A 70 -6.97 -12.31 -5.11
N SER A 71 -6.96 -13.22 -4.13
CA SER A 71 -7.30 -14.63 -4.35
C SER A 71 -8.81 -14.90 -4.33
N VAL A 72 -9.60 -14.00 -3.76
CA VAL A 72 -11.07 -14.11 -3.69
C VAL A 72 -11.74 -13.33 -4.83
N LEU A 73 -11.11 -12.24 -5.27
CA LEU A 73 -11.51 -11.48 -6.44
C LEU A 73 -10.74 -12.02 -7.64
N ASP A 74 -11.26 -13.06 -8.30
CA ASP A 74 -10.78 -13.49 -9.62
C ASP A 74 -10.98 -12.32 -10.63
N ILE A 75 -9.99 -11.42 -10.71
CA ILE A 75 -9.92 -10.29 -11.66
C ILE A 75 -8.91 -10.60 -12.76
#